data_AF-A0A811RNV8-F1
#
_entry.id   AF-A0A811RNV8-F1
#
_cell.length_a   1.000
_cell.length_b   1.000
_cell.length_c   1.000
_cell.angle_alpha   90.00
_cell.angle_beta   90.00
_cell.angle_gamma   90.00
#
_symmetry.space_group_name_H-M   'P 1'
#
loop_
_entity.id
_entity.type
_entity.pdbx_description
1 polymer ?
#
loop_
_entity_poly.entity_id
_entity_poly.type
_entity_poly.pdbx_seq_one_letter_code
_entity_poly.pdbx_strand_id
1 'polypeptide(L)'
;MQCRTDPVGTACLKQAAIADHKVVAYVLSVVLYGDNEAEQYIRKVEGEGVAHGCKPEASRTNRECVRCREQAVDVVWEVLWRVDGMMDPVPVPSPEVGCKGSGCGVAEGWTSRYAVFCSNGYRIWHEYSRFFSRVSSFLN
;
A
#
# COMPACT_ATOMS: atom_id res chain seq x y z
N MET A 1 -21.02 5.75 -2.37
CA MET A 1 -20.51 6.98 -1.73
C MET A 1 -19.04 7.11 -2.09
N GLN A 2 -18.68 8.09 -2.93
CA GLN A 2 -17.29 8.41 -3.22
C GLN A 2 -16.80 9.30 -2.07
N CYS A 3 -15.97 8.78 -1.17
CA CYS A 3 -15.26 9.65 -0.24
C CYS A 3 -14.34 10.55 -1.08
N ARG A 4 -14.75 11.80 -1.31
CA ARG A 4 -13.89 12.79 -1.95
C ARG A 4 -12.70 13.01 -1.01
N THR A 5 -11.53 12.57 -1.44
CA THR A 5 -10.25 12.91 -0.80
C THR A 5 -10.17 14.42 -0.67
N ASP A 6 -9.84 14.92 0.52
CA ASP A 6 -9.56 16.33 0.74
C ASP A 6 -8.38 16.76 -0.17
N PRO A 7 -8.56 17.75 -1.06
CA PRO A 7 -7.56 18.11 -2.05
C PRO A 7 -6.28 18.68 -1.42
N VAL A 8 -6.36 19.25 -0.21
CA VAL A 8 -5.22 19.79 0.52
C VAL A 8 -4.42 18.65 1.16
N GLY A 9 -5.10 17.72 1.85
CA GLY A 9 -4.48 16.56 2.46
C GLY A 9 -3.72 15.70 1.45
N THR A 10 -4.33 15.40 0.30
CA THR A 10 -3.66 14.64 -0.77
C THR A 10 -2.45 15.39 -1.33
N ALA A 11 -2.52 16.72 -1.51
CA ALA A 11 -1.39 17.50 -1.98
C ALA A 11 -0.20 17.47 -1.00
N CYS A 12 -0.46 17.58 0.30
CA CYS A 12 0.57 17.45 1.34
C CYS A 12 1.23 16.07 1.32
N LEU A 13 0.42 15.01 1.17
CA LEU A 13 0.95 13.65 1.04
C LEU A 13 1.82 13.52 -0.22
N LYS A 14 1.40 14.07 -1.37
CA LYS A 14 2.19 14.02 -2.62
C LYS A 14 3.53 14.72 -2.44
N GLN A 15 3.56 15.90 -1.80
CA GLN A 15 4.81 16.62 -1.54
C GLN A 15 5.77 15.83 -0.64
N ALA A 16 5.27 15.24 0.45
CA ALA A 16 6.10 14.43 1.34
C ALA A 16 6.61 13.14 0.66
N ALA A 17 5.79 12.50 -0.18
CA ALA A 17 6.24 11.36 -0.99
C ALA A 17 7.29 11.77 -2.02
N ILE A 18 7.19 12.95 -2.65
CA ILE A 18 8.22 13.50 -3.54
C ILE A 18 9.53 13.70 -2.77
N ALA A 19 9.45 14.22 -1.54
CA ALA A 19 10.58 14.37 -0.60
C ALA A 19 11.11 13.04 -0.02
N ASP A 20 10.76 11.90 -0.63
CA ASP A 20 11.24 10.55 -0.30
C ASP A 20 10.75 9.97 1.03
N HIS A 21 9.65 10.51 1.56
CA HIS A 21 9.03 9.95 2.77
C HIS A 21 8.29 8.64 2.45
N LYS A 22 8.98 7.50 2.57
CA LYS A 22 8.46 6.17 2.18
C LYS A 22 7.11 5.78 2.78
N VAL A 23 6.87 6.06 4.06
CA VAL A 23 5.57 5.77 4.70
C VAL A 23 4.43 6.52 4.02
N VAL A 24 4.67 7.77 3.62
CA VAL A 24 3.68 8.60 2.95
C VAL A 24 3.48 8.14 1.51
N ALA A 25 4.56 7.78 0.81
CA ALA A 25 4.47 7.16 -0.51
C ALA A 25 3.67 5.84 -0.45
N TYR A 26 3.87 5.02 0.58
CA TYR A 26 3.06 3.84 0.83
C TYR A 26 1.58 4.19 0.99
N VAL A 27 1.24 5.10 1.91
CA VAL A 27 -0.16 5.54 2.12
C VAL A 27 -0.78 6.06 0.82
N LEU A 28 -0.06 6.86 0.04
CA LEU A 28 -0.55 7.31 -1.27
C LEU A 28 -0.79 6.16 -2.24
N SER A 29 0.08 5.17 -2.28
CA SER A 29 -0.09 4.02 -3.18
C SER A 29 -1.36 3.23 -2.87
N VAL A 30 -1.74 3.07 -1.59
CA VAL A 30 -2.99 2.40 -1.21
C VAL A 30 -4.20 3.32 -1.34
N VAL A 31 -4.12 4.59 -0.96
CA VAL A 31 -5.25 5.54 -1.09
C VAL A 31 -5.62 5.79 -2.56
N LEU A 32 -4.62 5.80 -3.46
CA LEU A 32 -4.79 5.98 -4.90
C LEU A 32 -4.98 4.63 -5.63
N TYR A 33 -5.32 3.55 -4.94
CA TYR A 33 -5.56 2.26 -5.62
C TYR A 33 -6.60 2.40 -6.73
N GLY A 34 -6.25 1.95 -7.95
CA GLY A 34 -7.03 2.15 -9.17
C GLY A 34 -6.57 3.34 -10.03
N ASP A 35 -5.70 4.21 -9.50
CA ASP A 35 -5.03 5.29 -10.25
C ASP A 35 -3.67 4.81 -10.80
N ASN A 36 -3.31 5.32 -11.98
CA ASN A 36 -2.01 5.09 -12.60
C ASN A 36 -0.84 5.60 -11.74
N GLU A 37 -1.06 6.63 -10.92
CA GLU A 37 -0.04 7.17 -10.02
C GLU A 37 0.38 6.18 -8.91
N ALA A 38 -0.52 5.30 -8.46
CA ALA A 38 -0.26 4.38 -7.34
C ALA A 38 0.94 3.46 -7.59
N GLU A 39 1.12 3.02 -8.84
CA GLU A 39 2.26 2.19 -9.24
C GLU A 39 3.61 2.89 -9.08
N GLN A 40 3.67 4.20 -9.27
CA GLN A 40 4.92 4.93 -9.14
C GLN A 40 5.35 5.00 -7.67
N TYR A 41 4.39 5.23 -6.78
CA TYR A 41 4.66 5.28 -5.34
C TYR A 41 5.05 3.91 -4.78
N ILE A 42 4.37 2.82 -5.17
CA ILE A 42 4.72 1.48 -4.66
C ILE A 42 6.13 1.05 -5.12
N ARG A 43 6.52 1.37 -6.36
CA ARG A 43 7.88 1.13 -6.87
C ARG A 43 8.90 1.92 -6.08
N LYS A 44 8.61 3.20 -5.79
CA LYS A 44 9.47 4.07 -4.98
C LYS A 44 9.68 3.53 -3.56
N VAL A 45 8.62 3.06 -2.90
CA VAL A 45 8.70 2.45 -1.55
C VAL A 45 9.69 1.29 -1.53
N GLU A 46 9.58 0.39 -2.52
CA GLU A 46 10.43 -0.80 -2.66
C GLU A 46 11.82 -0.51 -3.23
N GLY A 47 12.11 0.75 -3.62
CA GLY A 47 13.40 1.13 -4.21
C GLY A 47 13.60 0.66 -5.65
N GLU A 48 12.51 0.33 -6.35
CA GLU A 48 12.50 -0.10 -7.74
C GLU A 48 12.67 1.11 -8.67
N GLY A 49 13.90 1.61 -8.83
CA GLY A 49 14.11 2.85 -9.58
C GLY A 49 15.51 3.30 -9.97
N VAL A 50 16.59 2.54 -9.72
CA VAL A 50 17.97 3.00 -10.07
C VAL A 50 18.91 1.87 -10.53
N ALA A 51 18.42 0.81 -11.14
CA ALA A 51 19.28 -0.22 -11.73
C ALA A 51 19.57 0.11 -13.21
N HIS A 52 20.62 0.88 -13.47
CA HIS A 52 21.26 0.92 -14.78
C HIS A 52 22.10 -0.35 -14.97
N GLY A 53 21.56 -1.31 -15.73
CA GLY A 53 22.32 -2.44 -16.27
C GLY A 53 22.02 -3.78 -15.60
N CYS A 54 21.64 -4.74 -16.47
CA CYS A 54 21.55 -6.19 -16.25
C CYS A 54 20.33 -6.74 -15.47
N LYS A 55 19.47 -7.45 -16.23
CA LYS A 55 18.28 -8.29 -15.92
C LYS A 55 18.50 -9.27 -14.74
N PRO A 56 17.46 -9.73 -14.01
CA PRO A 56 16.22 -10.36 -14.52
C PRO A 56 14.94 -9.69 -14.00
N GLU A 57 13.79 -10.23 -14.34
CA GLU A 57 12.49 -9.94 -13.71
C GLU A 57 12.65 -9.96 -12.19
N ALA A 58 12.92 -8.81 -11.57
CA ALA A 58 13.00 -8.72 -10.13
C ALA A 58 11.65 -9.20 -9.59
N SER A 59 11.68 -10.22 -8.72
CA SER A 59 10.49 -10.64 -7.99
C SER A 59 9.95 -9.39 -7.30
N ARG A 60 8.75 -8.95 -7.70
CA ARG A 60 8.14 -7.77 -7.08
C ARG A 60 7.76 -8.18 -5.67
N THR A 61 8.56 -7.82 -4.68
CA THR A 61 8.27 -8.10 -3.27
C THR A 61 7.50 -6.94 -2.64
N ASN A 62 6.96 -7.12 -1.42
CA ASN A 62 6.38 -6.04 -0.62
C ASN A 62 7.16 -5.80 0.68
N ARG A 63 8.49 -5.97 0.65
CA ARG A 63 9.31 -5.97 1.87
C ARG A 63 9.26 -4.62 2.59
N GLU A 64 9.47 -3.53 1.85
CA GLU A 64 9.42 -2.18 2.43
C GLU A 64 7.98 -1.74 2.67
N CYS A 65 7.04 -2.18 1.84
CA CYS A 65 5.61 -1.97 2.04
C CYS A 65 5.12 -2.56 3.38
N VAL A 66 5.57 -3.75 3.76
CA VAL A 66 5.21 -4.36 5.06
C VAL A 66 5.63 -3.46 6.23
N ARG A 67 6.84 -2.89 6.17
CA ARG A 67 7.37 -1.97 7.20
C ARG A 67 6.59 -0.66 7.22
N CYS A 68 6.35 -0.07 6.04
CA CYS A 68 5.59 1.16 5.91
C CYS A 68 4.14 0.98 6.38
N ARG A 69 3.54 -0.19 6.12
CA ARG A 69 2.20 -0.54 6.59
C ARG A 69 2.11 -0.54 8.11
N GLU A 70 3.06 -1.17 8.79
CA GLU A 70 3.10 -1.20 10.26
C GLU A 70 3.14 0.24 10.81
N GLN A 71 4.06 1.06 10.32
CA GLN A 71 4.17 2.46 10.73
C GLN A 71 2.92 3.29 10.42
N ALA A 72 2.32 3.10 9.24
CA ALA A 72 1.11 3.82 8.86
C ALA A 72 -0.08 3.42 9.73
N VAL A 73 -0.22 2.12 10.04
CA VAL A 73 -1.25 1.60 10.93
C VAL A 73 -1.07 2.15 12.35
N ASP A 74 0.16 2.22 12.86
CA ASP A 74 0.44 2.81 14.19
C ASP A 74 0.07 4.30 14.25
N VAL A 75 0.40 5.06 13.20
CA VAL A 75 0.02 6.49 13.11
C VAL A 75 -1.50 6.65 13.04
N VAL A 76 -2.18 5.83 12.24
CA VAL A 76 -3.65 5.87 12.15
C VAL A 76 -4.28 5.50 13.48
N TRP A 77 -3.77 4.49 14.18
CA TRP A 77 -4.23 4.11 15.52
C TRP A 77 -4.11 5.27 16.50
N GLU A 78 -2.95 5.93 16.56
CA GLU A 78 -2.72 7.10 17.42
C GLU A 78 -3.68 8.25 17.12
N VAL A 79 -4.03 8.48 15.84
CA VAL A 79 -4.98 9.51 15.44
C VAL A 79 -6.41 9.10 15.80
N LEU A 80 -6.81 7.86 15.51
CA LEU A 80 -8.14 7.34 15.84
C LEU A 80 -8.39 7.33 17.35
N TRP A 81 -7.41 6.93 18.16
CA TRP A 81 -7.55 6.97 19.63
C TRP A 81 -7.72 8.39 20.18
N ARG A 82 -7.25 9.40 19.45
CA ARG A 82 -7.42 10.82 19.82
C ARG A 82 -8.74 11.42 19.33
N VAL A 83 -9.49 10.70 18.50
CA VAL A 83 -10.76 11.15 17.91
C VAL A 83 -11.88 10.26 18.45
N ASP A 84 -12.75 10.84 19.27
CA ASP A 84 -13.95 10.14 19.75
C ASP A 84 -14.96 10.04 18.60
N GLY A 85 -15.01 8.91 17.90
CA GLY A 85 -15.92 8.72 16.76
C GLY A 85 -15.69 7.44 15.95
N MET A 86 -16.79 6.78 15.61
CA MET A 86 -16.80 5.57 14.78
C MET A 86 -16.65 5.95 13.30
N MET A 87 -15.65 5.42 12.61
CA MET A 87 -15.51 5.56 11.16
C MET A 87 -16.17 4.39 10.44
N ASP A 88 -16.88 4.68 9.35
CA ASP A 88 -17.51 3.64 8.52
C ASP A 88 -16.44 2.77 7.82
N PRO A 89 -16.67 1.45 7.70
CA PRO A 89 -15.79 0.57 6.95
C PRO A 89 -15.68 0.99 5.48
N VAL A 90 -14.45 1.13 4.98
CA VAL A 90 -14.22 1.38 3.55
C VAL A 90 -14.36 0.07 2.77
N PRO A 91 -15.26 -0.02 1.76
CA PRO A 91 -15.39 -1.21 0.93
C PRO A 91 -14.10 -1.51 0.18
N VAL A 92 -13.63 -2.76 0.26
CA VAL A 92 -12.43 -3.20 -0.46
C VAL A 92 -12.79 -3.53 -1.92
N PRO A 93 -12.23 -2.83 -2.92
CA PRO A 93 -12.52 -3.15 -4.31
C PRO A 93 -11.91 -4.51 -4.68
N SER A 94 -12.63 -5.25 -5.54
CA SER A 94 -12.17 -6.51 -6.09
C SER A 94 -10.97 -6.26 -7.03
N PRO A 95 -9.96 -7.15 -7.07
CA PRO A 95 -8.85 -6.99 -7.98
C PRO A 95 -9.33 -7.06 -9.44
N GLU A 96 -8.83 -6.16 -10.29
CA GLU A 96 -9.08 -6.18 -11.73
C GLU A 96 -8.26 -7.30 -12.39
N VAL A 97 -8.96 -8.38 -12.79
CA VAL A 97 -8.54 -9.47 -13.69
C VAL A 97 -7.39 -10.39 -13.23
N GLY A 98 -7.71 -11.69 -13.20
CA GLY A 98 -7.05 -12.79 -12.48
C GLY A 98 -5.56 -13.05 -12.72
N CYS A 99 -4.84 -13.21 -11.62
CA CYS A 99 -3.50 -13.78 -11.54
C CYS A 99 -3.55 -15.27 -11.90
N LYS A 100 -2.78 -15.68 -12.92
CA LYS A 100 -2.67 -17.08 -13.36
C LYS A 100 -1.61 -17.89 -12.61
N GLY A 101 -0.85 -17.27 -11.68
CA GLY A 101 0.25 -17.92 -10.97
C GLY A 101 -0.13 -18.37 -9.57
N SER A 102 -0.03 -19.67 -9.28
CA SER A 102 -0.11 -20.21 -7.92
C SER A 102 1.11 -19.74 -7.11
N GLY A 103 0.96 -18.67 -6.33
CA GLY A 103 2.04 -18.11 -5.49
C GLY A 103 2.08 -16.58 -5.41
N CYS A 104 1.30 -15.86 -6.22
CA CYS A 104 1.23 -14.40 -6.13
C CYS A 104 0.54 -13.97 -4.82
N GLY A 105 1.16 -13.06 -4.07
CA GLY A 105 0.63 -12.58 -2.80
C GLY A 105 0.70 -13.60 -1.67
N VAL A 106 1.35 -14.75 -1.90
CA VAL A 106 1.68 -15.72 -0.85
C VAL A 106 3.04 -15.34 -0.26
N ALA A 107 3.13 -15.34 1.06
CA ALA A 107 4.40 -15.11 1.75
C ALA A 107 5.45 -16.14 1.30
N GLU A 108 6.66 -15.69 1.01
CA GLU A 108 7.71 -16.56 0.45
C GLU A 108 8.32 -17.45 1.54
N GLY A 109 7.66 -18.55 1.88
CA GLY A 109 8.07 -19.44 2.97
C GLY A 109 7.45 -19.09 4.32
N TRP A 110 7.57 -20.01 5.28
CA TRP A 110 6.85 -19.95 6.57
C TRP A 110 7.35 -18.83 7.51
N THR A 111 8.54 -18.29 7.26
CA THR A 111 9.21 -17.26 8.08
C THR A 111 9.27 -15.88 7.41
N SER A 112 8.80 -15.79 6.17
CA SER A 112 8.92 -14.60 5.34
C SER A 112 7.77 -13.64 5.61
N ARG A 113 8.10 -12.42 6.07
CA ARG A 113 7.09 -11.37 6.32
C ARG A 113 6.60 -10.69 5.03
N TYR A 114 7.18 -11.04 3.89
CA TYR A 114 6.88 -10.43 2.60
C TYR A 114 6.46 -11.49 1.57
N ALA A 115 5.66 -11.06 0.60
CA ALA A 115 5.14 -11.86 -0.48
C ALA A 115 5.74 -11.40 -1.82
N VAL A 116 5.70 -12.28 -2.80
CA VAL A 116 6.10 -12.01 -4.18
C VAL A 116 4.85 -11.82 -5.04
N PHE A 117 4.91 -10.88 -5.98
CA PHE A 117 3.77 -10.48 -6.80
C PHE A 117 4.09 -10.55 -8.29
N CYS A 118 3.09 -10.95 -9.09
CA CYS A 118 3.20 -10.96 -10.54
C CYS A 118 3.10 -9.55 -11.15
N SER A 119 2.42 -8.62 -10.48
CA SER A 119 2.25 -7.24 -10.94
C SER A 119 2.18 -6.26 -9.78
N ASN A 120 2.41 -4.98 -10.09
CA ASN A 120 2.19 -3.90 -9.14
C ASN A 120 0.73 -3.76 -8.73
N GLY A 121 -0.21 -3.91 -9.68
CA GLY A 121 -1.63 -3.90 -9.37
C GLY A 121 -2.00 -4.91 -8.28
N TYR A 122 -1.47 -6.14 -8.35
CA TYR A 122 -1.68 -7.16 -7.31
C TYR A 122 -0.98 -6.83 -6.00
N ARG A 123 0.24 -6.29 -6.05
CA ARG A 123 0.95 -5.81 -4.85
C ARG A 123 0.16 -4.71 -4.15
N ILE A 124 -0.29 -3.70 -4.88
CA ILE A 124 -1.08 -2.59 -4.33
C ILE A 124 -2.40 -3.08 -3.80
N TRP A 125 -3.12 -3.96 -4.53
CA TRP A 125 -4.37 -4.54 -4.03
C TRP A 125 -4.18 -5.33 -2.74
N HIS A 126 -3.12 -6.13 -2.63
CA HIS A 126 -2.79 -6.86 -1.41
C HIS A 126 -2.50 -5.90 -0.26
N GLU A 127 -1.69 -4.87 -0.50
CA GLU A 127 -1.36 -3.86 0.51
C GLU A 127 -2.59 -3.05 0.93
N TYR A 128 -3.43 -2.65 -0.01
CA TYR A 128 -4.70 -1.98 0.22
C TYR A 128 -5.57 -2.82 1.16
N SER A 129 -5.77 -4.09 0.80
CA SER A 129 -6.61 -5.01 1.57
C SER A 129 -6.07 -5.22 2.99
N ARG A 130 -4.74 -5.38 3.14
CA ARG A 130 -4.09 -5.54 4.44
C ARG A 130 -4.15 -4.28 5.30
N PHE A 131 -3.94 -3.11 4.71
CA PHE A 131 -3.99 -1.84 5.40
C PHE A 131 -5.39 -1.56 5.95
N PHE A 132 -6.40 -1.59 5.07
CA PHE A 132 -7.78 -1.33 5.50
C PHE A 132 -8.32 -2.41 6.44
N SER A 133 -7.95 -3.68 6.28
CA SER A 133 -8.32 -4.73 7.25
C SER A 133 -7.77 -4.44 8.65
N ARG A 134 -6.53 -3.93 8.77
CA ARG A 134 -5.95 -3.54 10.06
C ARG A 134 -6.60 -2.29 10.63
N VAL A 135 -6.78 -1.25 9.82
CA VAL A 135 -7.45 -0.02 10.26
C VAL A 135 -8.88 -0.28 10.71
N SER A 136 -9.65 -1.08 9.95
CA SER A 136 -11.01 -1.45 10.33
C SER A 136 -11.07 -2.28 11.62
N SER A 137 -10.02 -3.03 11.98
CA SER A 137 -9.99 -3.76 13.26
C SER A 137 -9.96 -2.84 14.48
N PHE A 138 -9.57 -1.58 14.30
CA PHE A 138 -9.56 -0.55 15.35
C PHE A 138 -10.90 0.14 15.55
N LEU A 139 -11.82 -0.03 14.60
CA LEU A 139 -13.11 0.67 14.54
C LEU A 139 -14.30 -0.21 14.97
N ASN A 140 -14.02 -1.47 15.35
CA ASN A 140 -14.99 -2.39 15.96
C ASN A 140 -14.79 -2.44 17.47
#